data_AF-J7L6K7-F1
#
_entry.id   AF-J7L6K7-F1
#
_cell.length_a   1.000
_cell.length_b   1.000
_cell.length_c   1.000
_cell.angle_alpha   90.00
_cell.angle_beta   90.00
_cell.angle_gamma   90.00
#
_symmetry.space_group_name_H-M   'P 1'
#
loop_
_entity.id
_entity.type
_entity.pdbx_description
1 polymer ?
#
loop_
_entity_poly.entity_id
_entity_poly.type
_entity_poly.pdbx_seq_one_letter_code
_entity_poly.pdbx_strand_id
1 'polypeptide(L)'
;MVDEFRAAFQALIDASVATDPHQFPPAVHKVYLLAPQIPVAERELALEALAPLLATDHAAPGIVADLAVIAGALVETGTDPGPAGIEILHLLRTMGKGAIAFARAWERTGGGTPPAPEAVTADAETRVAADLGPDAPAATMCWWTIQRHGLAAKTMLAHSEVRAHIRRDPSLHAELVAITNQLSDLLTEFDQIRTLLRMAEATSALVLDRASERGFRVLFDGIGDNLQLHTLLADALIGPHGQGLAGHTPDPRWSASYRHAPVDPEADLVHGWWNLVAHDGSWVWNEGLPAEIPTIDGEHVLILETPTHPRSWKAGRRHPQVRGWLEVESELSAEEAHRWWSRVAPAENPPTTHQDEEEATTPPTAPATLEPPTDPNRPEPAPDPEATPPDGTRATPSPTADTGPSLPPLPKGVSQSSGWGPAWR
;
A
#
# COMPACT_ATOMS: atom_id res chain seq x y z
N MET A 1 -2.91 31.89 -11.17
CA MET A 1 -2.72 30.52 -10.67
C MET A 1 -2.89 29.48 -11.77
N VAL A 2 -4.08 29.31 -12.36
CA VAL A 2 -4.28 28.30 -13.44
C VAL A 2 -3.38 28.55 -14.66
N ASP A 3 -3.34 29.76 -15.20
CA ASP A 3 -2.48 30.07 -16.36
C ASP A 3 -0.99 29.88 -16.05
N GLU A 4 -0.59 30.16 -14.82
CA GLU A 4 0.79 29.96 -14.36
C GLU A 4 1.14 28.48 -14.25
N PHE A 5 0.21 27.65 -13.76
CA PHE A 5 0.36 26.20 -13.74
C PHE A 5 0.45 25.64 -15.15
N ARG A 6 -0.44 26.04 -16.07
CA ARG A 6 -0.39 25.61 -17.47
C ARG A 6 0.93 26.01 -18.13
N ALA A 7 1.41 27.22 -17.90
CA ALA A 7 2.71 27.66 -18.42
C ALA A 7 3.88 26.86 -17.82
N ALA A 8 3.85 26.58 -16.50
CA ALA A 8 4.85 25.75 -15.84
C ALA A 8 4.84 24.31 -16.37
N PHE A 9 3.66 23.77 -16.64
CA PHE A 9 3.48 22.42 -17.17
C PHE A 9 3.94 22.33 -18.62
N GLN A 10 3.65 23.34 -19.45
CA GLN A 10 4.18 23.41 -20.80
C GLN A 10 5.72 23.46 -20.79
N ALA A 11 6.31 24.28 -19.91
CA ALA A 11 7.77 24.33 -19.75
C ALA A 11 8.36 22.99 -19.31
N LEU A 12 7.65 22.24 -18.45
CA LEU A 12 8.03 20.87 -18.06
C LEU A 12 8.03 19.93 -19.27
N ILE A 13 6.96 19.95 -20.08
CA ILE A 13 6.84 19.15 -21.29
C ILE A 13 7.97 19.49 -22.26
N ASP A 14 8.16 20.77 -22.57
CA ASP A 14 9.17 21.25 -23.51
C ASP A 14 10.58 20.85 -23.05
N ALA A 15 10.90 21.05 -21.77
CA ALA A 15 12.18 20.65 -21.20
C ALA A 15 12.38 19.12 -21.20
N SER A 16 11.31 18.34 -20.98
CA SER A 16 11.39 16.87 -21.03
C SER A 16 11.68 16.36 -22.44
N VAL A 17 11.01 16.90 -23.46
CA VAL A 17 11.21 16.53 -24.88
C VAL A 17 12.60 16.95 -25.34
N ALA A 18 13.07 18.13 -24.94
CA ALA A 18 14.41 18.60 -25.24
C ALA A 18 15.52 17.86 -24.47
N THR A 19 15.15 17.04 -23.46
CA THR A 19 16.09 16.43 -22.51
C THR A 19 17.00 17.49 -21.87
N ASP A 20 16.44 18.65 -21.52
CA ASP A 20 17.21 19.79 -21.00
C ASP A 20 17.44 19.67 -19.48
N PRO A 21 18.68 19.35 -19.04
CA PRO A 21 18.97 19.14 -17.61
C PRO A 21 18.96 20.44 -16.79
N HIS A 22 18.95 21.61 -17.42
CA HIS A 22 18.94 22.90 -16.75
C HIS A 22 17.52 23.44 -16.57
N GLN A 23 16.64 23.24 -17.56
CA GLN A 23 15.26 23.74 -17.50
C GLN A 23 14.30 22.74 -16.86
N PHE A 24 14.56 21.43 -16.95
CA PHE A 24 13.68 20.41 -16.41
C PHE A 24 13.51 20.49 -14.88
N PRO A 25 14.58 20.52 -14.04
CA PRO A 25 14.40 20.57 -12.58
C PRO A 25 13.62 21.78 -12.07
N PRO A 26 13.90 23.03 -12.54
CA PRO A 26 13.08 24.19 -12.17
C PRO A 26 11.60 24.05 -12.58
N ALA A 27 11.33 23.46 -13.75
CA ALA A 27 9.96 23.23 -14.20
C ALA A 27 9.23 22.20 -13.32
N VAL A 28 9.89 21.08 -12.97
CA VAL A 28 9.38 20.09 -12.01
C VAL A 28 9.01 20.76 -10.68
N HIS A 29 9.95 21.50 -10.09
CA HIS A 29 9.72 22.18 -8.81
C HIS A 29 8.53 23.16 -8.88
N LYS A 30 8.42 23.93 -9.97
CA LYS A 30 7.32 24.87 -10.16
C LYS A 30 5.95 24.16 -10.25
N VAL A 31 5.86 23.05 -10.98
CA VAL A 31 4.64 22.24 -11.05
C VAL A 31 4.25 21.72 -9.67
N TYR A 32 5.21 21.19 -8.90
CA TYR A 32 4.97 20.71 -7.53
C TYR A 32 4.39 21.76 -6.59
N LEU A 33 4.94 22.98 -6.62
CA LEU A 33 4.47 24.07 -5.76
C LEU A 33 3.05 24.54 -6.11
N LEU A 34 2.71 24.51 -7.40
CA LEU A 34 1.43 25.01 -7.88
C LEU A 34 0.33 23.96 -7.73
N ALA A 35 0.60 22.68 -8.03
CA ALA A 35 -0.40 21.63 -8.15
C ALA A 35 -1.46 21.57 -7.02
N PRO A 36 -1.11 21.64 -5.72
CA PRO A 36 -2.11 21.56 -4.63
C PRO A 36 -3.14 22.69 -4.65
N GLN A 37 -2.84 23.80 -5.32
CA GLN A 37 -3.68 25.01 -5.39
C GLN A 37 -4.54 25.05 -6.65
N ILE A 38 -4.44 24.05 -7.52
CA ILE A 38 -5.06 24.01 -8.83
C ILE A 38 -6.30 23.11 -8.81
N PRO A 39 -7.42 23.54 -9.43
CA PRO A 39 -8.62 22.72 -9.54
C PRO A 39 -8.33 21.33 -10.12
N VAL A 40 -9.06 20.32 -9.65
CA VAL A 40 -8.86 18.91 -10.06
C VAL A 40 -8.90 18.77 -11.58
N ALA A 41 -9.88 19.38 -12.25
CA ALA A 41 -10.02 19.31 -13.71
C ALA A 41 -8.78 19.80 -14.49
N GLU A 42 -8.07 20.82 -13.98
CA GLU A 42 -6.84 21.30 -14.62
C GLU A 42 -5.66 20.34 -14.40
N ARG A 43 -5.63 19.66 -13.25
CA ARG A 43 -4.64 18.62 -12.97
C ARG A 43 -4.89 17.36 -13.79
N GLU A 44 -6.15 17.01 -14.03
CA GLU A 44 -6.55 15.91 -14.90
C GLU A 44 -6.07 16.15 -16.34
N LEU A 45 -6.29 17.35 -16.88
CA LEU A 45 -5.76 17.73 -18.21
C LEU A 45 -4.23 17.65 -18.27
N ALA A 46 -3.56 18.09 -17.20
CA ALA A 46 -2.10 18.00 -17.11
C ALA A 46 -1.62 16.54 -17.09
N LEU A 47 -2.29 15.67 -16.32
CA LEU A 47 -1.95 14.26 -16.25
C LEU A 47 -2.23 13.53 -17.57
N GLU A 48 -3.33 13.85 -18.25
CA GLU A 48 -3.65 13.36 -19.60
C GLU A 48 -2.53 13.72 -20.59
N ALA A 49 -2.00 14.94 -20.51
CA ALA A 49 -0.89 15.39 -21.35
C ALA A 49 0.44 14.66 -21.07
N LEU A 50 0.63 14.06 -19.87
CA LEU A 50 1.82 13.25 -19.58
C LEU A 50 1.75 11.85 -20.18
N ALA A 51 0.56 11.27 -20.35
CA ALA A 51 0.40 9.91 -20.86
C ALA A 51 1.20 9.64 -22.15
N PRO A 52 1.14 10.47 -23.22
CA PRO A 52 1.95 10.23 -24.42
C PRO A 52 3.45 10.37 -24.18
N LEU A 53 3.90 11.22 -23.25
CA LEU A 53 5.32 11.36 -22.93
C LEU A 53 5.84 10.10 -22.22
N LEU A 54 5.05 9.58 -21.28
CA LEU A 54 5.34 8.34 -20.54
C LEU A 54 5.33 7.10 -21.45
N ALA A 55 4.52 7.10 -22.50
CA ALA A 55 4.45 6.02 -23.48
C ALA A 55 5.60 6.00 -24.51
N THR A 56 6.43 7.05 -24.56
CA THR A 56 7.47 7.20 -25.58
C THR A 56 8.89 7.00 -25.05
N ASP A 57 9.76 6.41 -25.86
CA ASP A 57 11.18 6.16 -25.54
C ASP A 57 12.11 7.37 -25.81
N HIS A 58 11.56 8.57 -26.04
CA HIS A 58 12.38 9.73 -26.47
C HIS A 58 13.06 10.47 -25.32
N ALA A 59 12.54 10.37 -24.10
CA ALA A 59 13.09 11.07 -22.94
C ALA A 59 14.16 10.24 -22.23
N ALA A 60 15.16 10.92 -21.65
CA ALA A 60 16.16 10.25 -20.82
C ALA A 60 15.49 9.51 -19.65
N PRO A 61 15.95 8.30 -19.27
CA PRO A 61 15.30 7.49 -18.22
C PRO A 61 15.10 8.23 -16.89
N GLY A 62 16.03 9.11 -16.50
CA GLY A 62 15.89 9.94 -15.31
C GLY A 62 14.76 10.97 -15.38
N ILE A 63 14.52 11.54 -16.57
CA ILE A 63 13.41 12.46 -16.83
C ILE A 63 12.08 11.70 -16.75
N VAL A 64 11.99 10.53 -17.38
CA VAL A 64 10.78 9.69 -17.35
C VAL A 64 10.45 9.27 -15.91
N ALA A 65 11.45 8.91 -15.11
CA ALA A 65 11.27 8.59 -13.70
C ALA A 65 10.69 9.77 -12.89
N ASP A 66 11.13 11.00 -13.16
CA ASP A 66 10.65 12.19 -12.46
C ASP A 66 9.26 12.63 -12.95
N LEU A 67 8.96 12.46 -14.23
CA LEU A 67 7.60 12.62 -14.75
C LEU A 67 6.62 11.63 -14.10
N ALA A 68 7.04 10.37 -13.89
CA ALA A 68 6.23 9.38 -13.17
C ALA A 68 5.96 9.83 -11.72
N VAL A 69 6.96 10.40 -11.05
CA VAL A 69 6.82 10.92 -9.68
C VAL A 69 5.89 12.14 -9.62
N ILE A 70 5.94 13.03 -10.61
CA ILE A 70 4.97 14.15 -10.75
C ILE A 70 3.56 13.61 -10.94
N ALA A 71 3.37 12.64 -11.84
CA ALA A 71 2.08 12.01 -12.06
C ALA A 71 1.54 11.38 -10.77
N GLY A 72 2.39 10.67 -10.02
CA GLY A 72 2.10 10.17 -8.68
C GLY A 72 1.60 11.28 -7.74
N ALA A 73 2.33 12.38 -7.64
CA ALA A 73 1.97 13.48 -6.75
C ALA A 73 0.65 14.19 -7.13
N LEU A 74 0.35 14.31 -8.44
CA LEU A 74 -0.95 14.81 -8.89
C LEU A 74 -2.07 13.90 -8.40
N VAL A 75 -1.90 12.58 -8.53
CA VAL A 75 -2.89 11.60 -8.07
C VAL A 75 -3.03 11.60 -6.54
N GLU A 76 -1.93 11.70 -5.79
CA GLU A 76 -1.97 11.82 -4.31
C GLU A 76 -2.73 13.06 -3.82
N THR A 77 -2.77 14.12 -4.63
CA THR A 77 -3.55 15.33 -4.33
C THR A 77 -5.02 15.23 -4.77
N GLY A 78 -5.47 14.05 -5.17
CA GLY A 78 -6.87 13.75 -5.51
C GLY A 78 -7.22 13.87 -7.00
N THR A 79 -6.24 13.80 -7.90
CA THR A 79 -6.47 13.72 -9.35
C THR A 79 -6.73 12.26 -9.76
N ASP A 80 -7.68 12.03 -10.67
CA ASP A 80 -7.90 10.71 -11.29
C ASP A 80 -6.66 10.31 -12.12
N PRO A 81 -6.08 9.10 -11.92
CA PRO A 81 -4.92 8.63 -12.67
C PRO A 81 -5.12 8.54 -14.19
N GLY A 82 -6.36 8.30 -14.65
CA GLY A 82 -6.69 8.17 -16.07
C GLY A 82 -5.77 7.20 -16.85
N PRO A 83 -5.50 7.48 -18.14
CA PRO A 83 -4.58 6.68 -18.96
C PRO A 83 -3.13 6.69 -18.47
N ALA A 84 -2.67 7.78 -17.84
CA ALA A 84 -1.31 7.90 -17.35
C ALA A 84 -0.98 6.85 -16.27
N GLY A 85 -1.98 6.47 -15.46
CA GLY A 85 -1.83 5.41 -14.49
C GLY A 85 -1.44 4.06 -15.12
N ILE A 86 -1.96 3.75 -16.31
CA ILE A 86 -1.64 2.52 -17.03
C ILE A 86 -0.23 2.58 -17.60
N GLU A 87 0.16 3.72 -18.19
CA GLU A 87 1.51 3.90 -18.73
C GLU A 87 2.59 3.81 -17.64
N ILE A 88 2.31 4.28 -16.42
CA ILE A 88 3.22 4.09 -15.28
C ILE A 88 3.42 2.61 -14.95
N LEU A 89 2.40 1.77 -15.08
CA LEU A 89 2.55 0.32 -14.87
C LEU A 89 3.32 -0.35 -16.00
N HIS A 90 3.17 0.11 -17.25
CA HIS A 90 4.03 -0.33 -18.35
C HIS A 90 5.50 0.06 -18.13
N LEU A 91 5.76 1.28 -17.66
CA LEU A 91 7.10 1.74 -17.29
C LEU A 91 7.67 0.91 -16.13
N LEU A 92 6.88 0.65 -15.09
CA LEU A 92 7.28 -0.21 -13.97
C LEU A 92 7.68 -1.61 -14.47
N ARG A 93 6.92 -2.18 -15.41
CA ARG A 93 7.24 -3.48 -16.02
C ARG A 93 8.61 -3.44 -16.71
N THR A 94 8.84 -2.44 -17.55
CA THR A 94 10.09 -2.31 -18.32
C THR A 94 11.29 -2.07 -17.41
N MET A 95 11.20 -1.07 -16.53
CA MET A 95 12.28 -0.70 -15.62
C MET A 95 12.52 -1.78 -14.57
N GLY A 96 11.47 -2.46 -14.09
CA GLY A 96 11.58 -3.57 -13.14
C GLY A 96 12.37 -4.74 -13.70
N LYS A 97 12.16 -5.11 -14.98
CA LYS A 97 12.96 -6.16 -15.63
C LYS A 97 14.45 -5.81 -15.67
N GLY A 98 14.79 -4.56 -16.01
CA GLY A 98 16.18 -4.09 -16.01
C GLY A 98 16.80 -4.03 -14.61
N ALA A 99 16.03 -3.59 -13.61
CA ALA A 99 16.46 -3.56 -12.21
C ALA A 99 16.73 -4.96 -11.65
N ILE A 100 15.91 -5.95 -12.04
CA ILE A 100 16.14 -7.36 -11.69
C ILE A 100 17.42 -7.89 -12.34
N ALA A 101 17.69 -7.52 -13.60
CA ALA A 101 18.93 -7.90 -14.27
C ALA A 101 20.16 -7.35 -13.51
N PHE A 102 20.09 -6.08 -13.07
CA PHE A 102 21.13 -5.49 -12.22
C PHE A 102 21.30 -6.27 -10.90
N ALA A 103 20.21 -6.51 -10.17
CA ALA A 103 20.28 -7.19 -8.87
C ALA A 103 20.86 -8.61 -8.98
N ARG A 104 20.49 -9.36 -10.02
CA ARG A 104 21.04 -10.70 -10.29
C ARG A 104 22.51 -10.67 -10.69
N ALA A 105 22.92 -9.66 -11.47
CA ALA A 105 24.33 -9.48 -11.83
C ALA A 105 25.18 -9.09 -10.61
N TRP A 106 24.63 -8.24 -9.73
CA TRP A 106 25.26 -7.86 -8.48
C TRP A 106 25.57 -9.08 -7.60
N GLU A 107 24.57 -9.96 -7.43
CA GLU A 107 24.72 -11.20 -6.67
C GLU A 107 25.81 -12.10 -7.26
N ARG A 108 25.83 -12.28 -8.60
CA ARG A 108 26.80 -13.14 -9.29
C ARG A 108 28.23 -12.61 -9.29
N THR A 109 28.44 -11.30 -9.20
CA THR A 109 29.76 -10.67 -9.32
C THR A 109 30.45 -10.41 -7.98
N GLY A 110 29.76 -10.59 -6.86
CA GLY A 110 30.39 -10.44 -5.54
C GLY A 110 29.48 -10.66 -4.33
N GLY A 111 28.20 -11.04 -4.53
CA GLY A 111 27.22 -11.21 -3.46
C GLY A 111 26.90 -9.93 -2.68
N GLY A 112 26.06 -10.10 -1.65
CA GLY A 112 25.68 -9.05 -0.70
C GLY A 112 24.62 -8.09 -1.24
N THR A 113 24.15 -7.19 -0.38
CA THR A 113 23.08 -6.25 -0.73
C THR A 113 23.56 -5.26 -1.81
N PRO A 114 22.79 -5.05 -2.89
CA PRO A 114 23.08 -4.01 -3.87
C PRO A 114 23.04 -2.61 -3.22
N PRO A 115 23.72 -1.60 -3.80
CA PRO A 115 23.60 -0.23 -3.33
C PRO A 115 22.15 0.23 -3.47
N ALA A 116 21.72 1.15 -2.61
CA ALA A 116 20.43 1.82 -2.79
C ALA A 116 20.34 2.43 -4.21
N PRO A 117 19.17 2.39 -4.87
CA PRO A 117 18.96 2.96 -6.21
C PRO A 117 19.62 4.32 -6.43
N GLU A 118 19.40 5.27 -5.52
CA GLU A 118 19.92 6.63 -5.58
C GLU A 118 21.43 6.75 -5.34
N ALA A 119 22.06 5.70 -4.81
CA ALA A 119 23.48 5.65 -4.45
C ALA A 119 24.33 4.83 -5.44
N VAL A 120 23.77 4.39 -6.57
CA VAL A 120 24.53 3.63 -7.57
C VAL A 120 25.59 4.50 -8.26
N THR A 121 26.79 3.93 -8.48
CA THR A 121 27.98 4.64 -8.99
C THR A 121 28.61 3.95 -10.21
N ALA A 122 29.69 4.52 -10.75
CA ALA A 122 30.49 3.93 -11.84
C ALA A 122 31.06 2.57 -11.47
N ASP A 123 31.48 2.44 -10.22
CA ASP A 123 32.07 1.21 -9.71
C ASP A 123 31.00 0.10 -9.65
N ALA A 124 29.76 0.48 -9.31
CA ALA A 124 28.65 -0.44 -9.33
C ALA A 124 28.31 -0.92 -10.74
N GLU A 125 28.30 -0.02 -11.74
CA GLU A 125 28.14 -0.43 -13.14
C GLU A 125 29.30 -1.31 -13.60
N THR A 126 30.54 -0.90 -13.36
CA THR A 126 31.74 -1.64 -13.76
C THR A 126 31.73 -3.05 -13.17
N ARG A 127 31.27 -3.19 -11.93
CA ARG A 127 31.09 -4.49 -11.28
C ARG A 127 30.07 -5.34 -12.04
N VAL A 128 28.85 -4.86 -12.27
CA VAL A 128 27.83 -5.66 -12.95
C VAL A 128 28.14 -5.90 -14.42
N ALA A 129 28.97 -5.06 -15.05
CA ALA A 129 29.49 -5.26 -16.41
C ALA A 129 30.34 -6.51 -16.57
N ALA A 130 30.94 -7.03 -15.49
CA ALA A 130 31.62 -8.33 -15.53
C ALA A 130 30.68 -9.50 -15.88
N ASP A 131 29.36 -9.33 -15.67
CA ASP A 131 28.34 -10.33 -15.95
C ASP A 131 27.38 -9.91 -17.08
N LEU A 132 26.95 -8.64 -17.12
CA LEU A 132 26.01 -8.11 -18.12
C LEU A 132 26.69 -7.59 -19.40
N GLY A 133 28.01 -7.37 -19.38
CA GLY A 133 28.75 -6.82 -20.51
C GLY A 133 28.13 -5.52 -21.03
N PRO A 134 27.76 -5.43 -22.33
CA PRO A 134 27.24 -4.21 -22.94
C PRO A 134 25.88 -3.77 -22.40
N ASP A 135 25.14 -4.64 -21.70
CA ASP A 135 23.82 -4.32 -21.14
C ASP A 135 23.90 -3.67 -19.75
N ALA A 136 25.10 -3.62 -19.14
CA ALA A 136 25.32 -3.06 -17.81
C ALA A 136 24.84 -1.60 -17.65
N PRO A 137 25.06 -0.69 -18.62
CA PRO A 137 24.56 0.68 -18.49
C PRO A 137 23.04 0.77 -18.42
N ALA A 138 22.34 -0.01 -19.24
CA ALA A 138 20.88 -0.02 -19.25
C ALA A 138 20.32 -0.59 -17.94
N ALA A 139 20.89 -1.71 -17.45
CA ALA A 139 20.47 -2.32 -16.19
C ALA A 139 20.76 -1.42 -14.97
N THR A 140 21.93 -0.78 -14.93
CA THR A 140 22.31 0.18 -13.88
C THR A 140 21.36 1.38 -13.88
N MET A 141 21.01 1.91 -15.06
CA MET A 141 20.05 2.99 -15.18
C MET A 141 18.65 2.58 -14.68
N CYS A 142 18.20 1.37 -15.03
CA CYS A 142 16.93 0.82 -14.51
C CYS A 142 16.95 0.69 -12.99
N TRP A 143 18.05 0.18 -12.41
CA TRP A 143 18.22 0.13 -10.96
C TRP A 143 18.18 1.52 -10.32
N TRP A 144 18.81 2.52 -10.93
CA TRP A 144 18.81 3.90 -10.43
C TRP A 144 17.43 4.57 -10.45
N THR A 145 16.56 4.22 -11.39
CA THR A 145 15.23 4.84 -11.54
C THR A 145 14.10 4.05 -10.87
N ILE A 146 14.29 2.76 -10.57
CA ILE A 146 13.20 1.84 -10.25
C ILE A 146 12.37 2.27 -9.02
N GLN A 147 13.00 2.87 -8.01
CA GLN A 147 12.28 3.32 -6.81
C GLN A 147 11.25 4.41 -7.13
N ARG A 148 11.60 5.36 -8.01
CA ARG A 148 10.71 6.44 -8.44
C ARG A 148 9.51 5.91 -9.22
N HIS A 149 9.74 4.95 -10.11
CA HIS A 149 8.65 4.24 -10.79
C HIS A 149 7.77 3.45 -9.81
N GLY A 150 8.38 2.80 -8.81
CA GLY A 150 7.67 2.08 -7.76
C GLY A 150 6.75 2.98 -6.93
N LEU A 151 7.25 4.15 -6.51
CA LEU A 151 6.44 5.16 -5.80
C LEU A 151 5.22 5.58 -6.61
N ALA A 152 5.42 5.93 -7.88
CA ALA A 152 4.33 6.32 -8.76
C ALA A 152 3.32 5.19 -8.96
N ALA A 153 3.79 3.97 -9.27
CA ALA A 153 2.94 2.81 -9.50
C ALA A 153 2.10 2.41 -8.28
N LYS A 154 2.69 2.50 -7.07
CA LYS A 154 1.96 2.31 -5.82
C LYS A 154 0.76 3.26 -5.73
N THR A 155 0.97 4.54 -6.03
CA THR A 155 -0.10 5.55 -6.00
C THR A 155 -1.17 5.22 -7.05
N MET A 156 -0.78 4.87 -8.28
CA MET A 156 -1.75 4.50 -9.32
C MET A 156 -2.60 3.30 -8.92
N LEU A 157 -1.98 2.24 -8.37
CA LEU A 157 -2.67 1.03 -7.93
C LEU A 157 -3.58 1.23 -6.71
N ALA A 158 -3.51 2.36 -6.01
CA ALA A 158 -4.47 2.70 -4.97
C ALA A 158 -5.87 2.99 -5.53
N HIS A 159 -5.98 3.29 -6.83
CA HIS A 159 -7.23 3.58 -7.52
C HIS A 159 -7.89 2.33 -8.12
N SER A 160 -9.21 2.26 -8.03
CA SER A 160 -9.99 1.10 -8.49
C SER A 160 -9.97 0.95 -10.01
N GLU A 161 -9.96 2.04 -10.79
CA GLU A 161 -9.92 1.91 -12.26
C GLU A 161 -8.62 1.27 -12.77
N VAL A 162 -7.49 1.62 -12.14
CA VAL A 162 -6.18 1.06 -12.47
C VAL A 162 -6.14 -0.43 -12.11
N ARG A 163 -6.61 -0.81 -10.92
CA ARG A 163 -6.73 -2.25 -10.56
C ARG A 163 -7.69 -2.98 -11.49
N ALA A 164 -8.80 -2.37 -11.88
CA ALA A 164 -9.74 -2.95 -12.82
C ALA A 164 -9.15 -3.14 -14.22
N HIS A 165 -8.25 -2.25 -14.67
CA HIS A 165 -7.49 -2.44 -15.91
C HIS A 165 -6.56 -3.65 -15.80
N ILE A 166 -5.79 -3.74 -14.71
CA ILE A 166 -4.87 -4.86 -14.46
C ILE A 166 -5.60 -6.20 -14.41
N ARG A 167 -6.79 -6.27 -13.82
CA ARG A 167 -7.63 -7.49 -13.88
C ARG A 167 -7.96 -7.96 -15.31
N ARG A 168 -8.11 -7.03 -16.24
CA ARG A 168 -8.43 -7.32 -17.65
C ARG A 168 -7.21 -7.68 -18.48
N ASP A 169 -6.00 -7.50 -17.94
CA ASP A 169 -4.73 -7.91 -18.55
C ASP A 169 -3.96 -8.87 -17.63
N PRO A 170 -4.31 -10.17 -17.66
CA PRO A 170 -3.62 -11.18 -16.84
C PRO A 170 -2.13 -11.32 -17.14
N SER A 171 -1.69 -10.99 -18.37
CA SER A 171 -0.27 -11.06 -18.73
C SER A 171 0.51 -9.96 -18.02
N LEU A 172 0.03 -8.72 -18.10
CA LEU A 172 0.65 -7.60 -17.40
C LEU A 172 0.61 -7.82 -15.87
N HIS A 173 -0.52 -8.29 -15.33
CA HIS A 173 -0.63 -8.60 -13.90
C HIS A 173 0.41 -9.62 -13.45
N ALA A 174 0.53 -10.76 -14.15
CA ALA A 174 1.50 -11.80 -13.81
C ALA A 174 2.96 -11.30 -13.89
N GLU A 175 3.27 -10.47 -14.89
CA GLU A 175 4.61 -9.87 -15.02
C GLU A 175 4.92 -8.90 -13.86
N LEU A 176 3.96 -8.06 -13.46
CA LEU A 176 4.14 -7.13 -12.34
C LEU A 176 4.26 -7.88 -10.99
N VAL A 177 3.47 -8.95 -10.79
CA VAL A 177 3.61 -9.83 -9.61
C VAL A 177 5.00 -10.48 -9.58
N ALA A 178 5.48 -10.99 -10.71
CA ALA A 178 6.82 -11.58 -10.80
C ALA A 178 7.93 -10.55 -10.52
N ILE A 179 7.75 -9.29 -10.94
CA ILE A 179 8.70 -8.20 -10.67
C ILE A 179 8.70 -7.86 -9.17
N THR A 180 7.53 -7.65 -8.58
CA THR A 180 7.42 -7.30 -7.16
C THR A 180 7.92 -8.39 -6.24
N ASN A 181 7.70 -9.67 -6.56
CA ASN A 181 8.28 -10.78 -5.81
C ASN A 181 9.81 -10.78 -5.80
N GLN A 182 10.45 -10.32 -6.88
CA GLN A 182 11.91 -10.31 -6.97
C GLN A 182 12.55 -9.05 -6.37
N LEU A 183 11.81 -7.95 -6.28
CA LEU A 183 12.33 -6.66 -5.80
C LEU A 183 11.90 -6.32 -4.37
N SER A 184 10.84 -6.94 -3.83
CA SER A 184 10.29 -6.62 -2.50
C SER A 184 11.25 -6.84 -1.33
N ASP A 185 12.17 -7.80 -1.44
CA ASP A 185 13.20 -8.04 -0.41
C ASP A 185 14.30 -6.98 -0.41
N LEU A 186 14.44 -6.23 -1.52
CA LEU A 186 15.45 -5.20 -1.70
C LEU A 186 14.88 -3.78 -1.54
N LEU A 187 13.61 -3.58 -1.89
CA LEU A 187 12.97 -2.28 -2.01
C LEU A 187 11.56 -2.32 -1.40
N THR A 188 11.35 -1.56 -0.32
CA THR A 188 10.10 -1.57 0.47
C THR A 188 8.87 -1.16 -0.35
N GLU A 189 9.03 -0.29 -1.35
CA GLU A 189 7.92 0.13 -2.22
C GLU A 189 7.30 -1.06 -2.96
N PHE A 190 8.11 -2.06 -3.33
CA PHE A 190 7.65 -3.23 -4.08
C PHE A 190 6.84 -4.20 -3.23
N ASP A 191 7.02 -4.21 -1.90
CA ASP A 191 6.12 -4.93 -1.00
C ASP A 191 4.71 -4.32 -1.02
N GLN A 192 4.61 -2.99 -0.99
CA GLN A 192 3.32 -2.30 -1.04
C GLN A 192 2.63 -2.49 -2.41
N ILE A 193 3.38 -2.41 -3.51
CA ILE A 193 2.85 -2.69 -4.86
C ILE A 193 2.34 -4.13 -4.94
N ARG A 194 3.09 -5.11 -4.39
CA ARG A 194 2.66 -6.50 -4.33
C ARG A 194 1.32 -6.63 -3.62
N THR A 195 1.14 -6.00 -2.46
CA THR A 195 -0.15 -6.04 -1.75
C THR A 195 -1.29 -5.44 -2.56
N LEU A 196 -1.06 -4.31 -3.24
CA LEU A 196 -2.09 -3.67 -4.09
C LEU A 196 -2.46 -4.50 -5.32
N LEU A 197 -1.48 -5.20 -5.93
CA LEU A 197 -1.74 -6.14 -7.02
C LEU A 197 -2.58 -7.35 -6.55
N ARG A 198 -2.36 -7.82 -5.31
CA ARG A 198 -3.17 -8.90 -4.72
C ARG A 198 -4.62 -8.48 -4.48
N MET A 199 -4.89 -7.21 -4.16
CA MET A 199 -6.27 -6.70 -4.08
C MET A 199 -7.00 -6.75 -5.43
N ALA A 200 -6.28 -6.79 -6.55
CA ALA A 200 -6.89 -6.94 -7.86
C ALA A 200 -7.30 -8.39 -8.16
N GLU A 201 -6.82 -9.39 -7.42
CA GLU A 201 -7.07 -10.80 -7.75
C GLU A 201 -8.44 -11.30 -7.30
N ALA A 202 -9.04 -10.67 -6.29
CA ALA A 202 -10.36 -11.00 -5.79
C ALA A 202 -11.28 -9.77 -5.79
N THR A 203 -12.43 -9.89 -6.44
CA THR A 203 -13.45 -8.83 -6.53
C THR A 203 -14.84 -9.27 -6.15
N SER A 204 -14.97 -10.56 -5.88
CA SER A 204 -16.22 -11.18 -5.51
C SER A 204 -15.94 -12.38 -4.66
N ALA A 205 -16.95 -12.74 -3.87
CA ALA A 205 -16.98 -14.01 -3.17
C ALA A 205 -18.43 -14.49 -3.07
N LEU A 206 -18.58 -15.80 -3.03
CA LEU A 206 -19.78 -16.44 -2.54
C LEU A 206 -19.66 -16.58 -1.02
N VAL A 207 -20.56 -15.96 -0.29
CA VAL A 207 -20.61 -15.99 1.17
C VAL A 207 -21.79 -16.86 1.61
N LEU A 208 -21.52 -17.92 2.37
CA LEU A 208 -22.53 -18.84 2.86
C LEU A 208 -22.61 -18.75 4.39
N ASP A 209 -23.80 -18.46 4.94
CA ASP A 209 -24.01 -18.43 6.38
C ASP A 209 -24.51 -19.79 6.87
N ARG A 210 -23.72 -20.45 7.73
CA ARG A 210 -24.06 -21.80 8.22
C ARG A 210 -25.35 -21.81 9.03
N ALA A 211 -25.58 -20.78 9.85
CA ALA A 211 -26.69 -20.76 10.80
C ALA A 211 -28.07 -20.68 10.12
N SER A 212 -28.16 -19.91 9.04
CA SER A 212 -29.39 -19.72 8.26
C SER A 212 -29.44 -20.53 6.96
N GLU A 213 -28.33 -21.17 6.59
CA GLU A 213 -28.11 -21.85 5.30
C GLU A 213 -28.26 -20.94 4.07
N ARG A 214 -28.30 -19.61 4.26
CA ARG A 214 -28.42 -18.62 3.19
C ARG A 214 -27.08 -18.38 2.51
N GLY A 215 -27.14 -17.96 1.25
CA GLY A 215 -25.95 -17.64 0.46
C GLY A 215 -26.08 -16.30 -0.24
N PHE A 216 -24.97 -15.56 -0.36
CA PHE A 216 -24.92 -14.23 -0.94
C PHE A 216 -23.74 -14.11 -1.90
N ARG A 217 -23.97 -13.52 -3.07
CA ARG A 217 -22.89 -13.06 -3.94
C ARG A 217 -22.55 -11.64 -3.54
N VAL A 218 -21.30 -11.42 -3.17
CA VAL A 218 -20.79 -10.10 -2.81
C VAL A 218 -19.79 -9.63 -3.85
N LEU A 219 -19.81 -8.34 -4.12
CA LEU A 219 -18.80 -7.64 -4.91
C LEU A 219 -18.02 -6.72 -4.00
N PHE A 220 -16.73 -6.60 -4.26
CA PHE A 220 -15.85 -5.72 -3.50
C PHE A 220 -14.63 -5.28 -4.31
N ASP A 221 -13.99 -4.20 -3.86
CA ASP A 221 -12.67 -3.77 -4.32
C ASP A 221 -11.97 -3.01 -3.19
N GLY A 222 -10.64 -2.96 -3.23
CA GLY A 222 -9.83 -2.18 -2.29
C GLY A 222 -9.87 -2.71 -0.85
N ILE A 223 -10.10 -4.02 -0.68
CA ILE A 223 -10.07 -4.71 0.60
C ILE A 223 -8.68 -5.34 0.78
N GLY A 224 -7.94 -4.84 1.77
CA GLY A 224 -6.54 -5.21 1.97
C GLY A 224 -6.30 -6.43 2.86
N ASP A 225 -7.29 -6.84 3.64
CA ASP A 225 -7.22 -7.99 4.52
C ASP A 225 -8.63 -8.50 4.87
N ASN A 226 -8.68 -9.68 5.50
CA ASN A 226 -9.94 -10.29 5.90
C ASN A 226 -10.56 -9.59 7.13
N LEU A 227 -9.82 -8.79 7.90
CA LEU A 227 -10.38 -7.92 8.95
C LEU A 227 -11.34 -6.86 8.35
N GLN A 228 -10.89 -6.19 7.29
CA GLN A 228 -11.69 -5.26 6.51
C GLN A 228 -12.86 -5.97 5.83
N LEU A 229 -12.62 -7.13 5.20
CA LEU A 229 -13.68 -7.94 4.57
C LEU A 229 -14.78 -8.29 5.58
N HIS A 230 -14.40 -8.84 6.73
CA HIS A 230 -15.30 -9.27 7.79
C HIS A 230 -16.16 -8.10 8.29
N THR A 231 -15.53 -6.96 8.57
CA THR A 231 -16.25 -5.78 9.06
C THR A 231 -17.28 -5.27 8.04
N LEU A 232 -16.90 -5.22 6.76
CA LEU A 232 -17.79 -4.77 5.69
C LEU A 232 -18.90 -5.79 5.37
N LEU A 233 -18.63 -7.09 5.50
CA LEU A 233 -19.66 -8.14 5.40
C LEU A 233 -20.69 -8.02 6.52
N ALA A 234 -20.26 -7.76 7.75
CA ALA A 234 -21.18 -7.54 8.86
C ALA A 234 -22.12 -6.36 8.61
N ASP A 235 -21.58 -5.24 8.13
CA ASP A 235 -22.37 -4.07 7.72
C ASP A 235 -23.37 -4.41 6.61
N ALA A 236 -22.94 -5.15 5.59
CA ALA A 236 -23.76 -5.49 4.42
C ALA A 236 -24.82 -6.59 4.68
N LEU A 237 -24.60 -7.48 5.64
CA LEU A 237 -25.50 -8.61 5.91
C LEU A 237 -26.40 -8.36 7.14
N ILE A 238 -25.88 -7.72 8.19
CA ILE A 238 -26.58 -7.51 9.48
C ILE A 238 -27.00 -6.05 9.67
N GLY A 239 -26.27 -5.09 9.07
CA GLY A 239 -26.48 -3.66 9.30
C GLY A 239 -27.91 -3.17 9.01
N PRO A 240 -28.23 -1.90 9.35
CA PRO A 240 -29.59 -1.35 9.21
C PRO A 240 -30.17 -1.43 7.79
N HIS A 241 -29.30 -1.47 6.79
CA HIS A 241 -29.63 -1.60 5.36
C HIS A 241 -29.15 -2.94 4.77
N GLY A 242 -28.82 -3.91 5.61
CA GLY A 242 -28.28 -5.21 5.21
C GLY A 242 -29.36 -6.22 4.82
N GLN A 243 -28.93 -7.45 4.57
CA GLN A 243 -29.78 -8.55 4.08
C GLN A 243 -30.59 -9.28 5.18
N GLY A 244 -30.77 -8.64 6.34
CA GLY A 244 -31.56 -9.19 7.44
C GLY A 244 -30.98 -10.46 8.05
N LEU A 245 -29.65 -10.65 7.97
CA LEU A 245 -28.99 -11.75 8.67
C LEU A 245 -29.00 -11.49 10.18
N ALA A 246 -29.23 -12.54 10.97
CA ALA A 246 -29.27 -12.41 12.42
C ALA A 246 -27.87 -12.08 12.98
N GLY A 247 -27.80 -11.16 13.95
CA GLY A 247 -26.55 -10.78 14.60
C GLY A 247 -26.66 -9.44 15.31
N HIS A 248 -25.59 -9.06 16.03
CA HIS A 248 -25.51 -7.72 16.60
C HIS A 248 -25.17 -6.70 15.52
N THR A 249 -25.92 -5.59 15.48
CA THR A 249 -25.72 -4.53 14.50
C THR A 249 -24.31 -3.93 14.65
N PRO A 250 -23.51 -3.85 13.56
CA PRO A 250 -22.22 -3.17 13.59
C PRO A 250 -22.35 -1.67 13.88
N ASP A 251 -21.39 -1.09 14.59
CA ASP A 251 -21.29 0.37 14.70
C ASP A 251 -20.96 0.94 13.30
N PRO A 252 -21.77 1.87 12.75
CA PRO A 252 -21.54 2.43 11.42
C PRO A 252 -20.18 3.16 11.28
N ARG A 253 -19.56 3.57 12.40
CA ARG A 253 -18.24 4.18 12.41
C ARG A 253 -17.15 3.19 12.01
N TRP A 254 -17.32 1.89 12.32
CA TRP A 254 -16.40 0.85 11.89
C TRP A 254 -16.41 0.70 10.37
N SER A 255 -17.58 0.51 9.76
CA SER A 255 -17.70 0.35 8.31
C SER A 255 -17.27 1.62 7.57
N ALA A 256 -17.58 2.81 8.07
CA ALA A 256 -17.07 4.06 7.53
C ALA A 256 -15.53 4.10 7.50
N SER A 257 -14.88 3.72 8.61
CA SER A 257 -13.41 3.67 8.73
C SER A 257 -12.77 2.61 7.82
N TYR A 258 -13.50 1.57 7.44
CA TYR A 258 -13.03 0.56 6.48
C TYR A 258 -13.36 0.88 5.02
N ARG A 259 -14.24 1.86 4.76
CA ARG A 259 -14.53 2.33 3.40
C ARG A 259 -13.60 3.46 2.98
N HIS A 260 -13.60 4.56 3.74
CA HIS A 260 -12.87 5.79 3.35
C HIS A 260 -12.59 6.76 4.50
N ALA A 261 -13.39 6.76 5.56
CA ALA A 261 -13.24 7.70 6.67
C ALA A 261 -11.97 7.43 7.49
N PRO A 262 -11.44 8.43 8.22
CA PRO A 262 -10.50 8.19 9.30
C PRO A 262 -11.13 7.34 10.41
N VAL A 263 -10.30 6.71 11.23
CA VAL A 263 -10.77 5.98 12.42
C VAL A 263 -11.33 6.98 13.43
N ASP A 264 -12.54 6.72 13.93
CA ASP A 264 -13.09 7.45 15.07
C ASP A 264 -12.41 6.91 16.35
N PRO A 265 -11.73 7.75 17.15
CA PRO A 265 -11.10 7.33 18.40
C PRO A 265 -12.06 6.66 19.40
N GLU A 266 -13.35 6.98 19.34
CA GLU A 266 -14.39 6.40 20.21
C GLU A 266 -14.99 5.10 19.64
N ALA A 267 -14.45 4.59 18.52
CA ALA A 267 -14.84 3.34 17.88
C ALA A 267 -13.60 2.59 17.34
N ASP A 268 -12.49 2.62 18.08
CA ASP A 268 -11.21 2.08 17.65
C ASP A 268 -11.09 0.55 17.77
N LEU A 269 -12.01 -0.11 18.50
CA LEU A 269 -12.07 -1.55 18.68
C LEU A 269 -13.33 -2.14 18.02
N VAL A 270 -13.12 -3.04 17.06
CA VAL A 270 -14.17 -3.77 16.34
C VAL A 270 -14.35 -5.15 16.96
N HIS A 271 -15.58 -5.65 17.01
CA HIS A 271 -15.88 -7.01 17.47
C HIS A 271 -16.28 -7.92 16.31
N GLY A 272 -15.75 -9.14 16.28
CA GLY A 272 -16.03 -10.10 15.21
C GLY A 272 -17.35 -10.85 15.38
N TRP A 273 -17.97 -11.17 14.24
CA TRP A 273 -19.28 -11.82 14.16
C TRP A 273 -19.18 -13.32 13.87
N TRP A 274 -18.20 -13.74 13.07
CA TRP A 274 -18.12 -15.12 12.55
C TRP A 274 -16.72 -15.69 12.55
N ASN A 275 -16.62 -17.00 12.74
CA ASN A 275 -15.46 -17.75 12.25
C ASN A 275 -15.52 -17.79 10.72
N LEU A 276 -14.43 -17.40 10.06
CA LEU A 276 -14.32 -17.41 8.61
C LEU A 276 -13.64 -18.71 8.19
N VAL A 277 -14.33 -19.49 7.35
CA VAL A 277 -13.90 -20.84 6.94
C VAL A 277 -14.02 -20.98 5.44
N ALA A 278 -13.11 -21.71 4.81
CA ALA A 278 -13.16 -22.03 3.39
C ALA A 278 -14.04 -23.25 3.12
N HIS A 279 -14.37 -23.50 1.85
CA HIS A 279 -15.25 -24.61 1.46
C HIS A 279 -14.76 -26.00 1.89
N ASP A 280 -13.47 -26.18 2.15
CA ASP A 280 -12.85 -27.43 2.57
C ASP A 280 -12.77 -27.58 4.11
N GLY A 281 -13.28 -26.60 4.87
CA GLY A 281 -13.23 -26.56 6.32
C GLY A 281 -11.97 -25.87 6.88
N SER A 282 -11.03 -25.43 6.03
CA SER A 282 -9.83 -24.74 6.50
C SER A 282 -10.13 -23.31 6.97
N TRP A 283 -9.35 -22.83 7.94
CA TRP A 283 -9.50 -21.48 8.48
C TRP A 283 -9.10 -20.41 7.47
N VAL A 284 -9.98 -19.42 7.28
CA VAL A 284 -9.66 -18.16 6.61
C VAL A 284 -9.26 -17.16 7.70
N TRP A 285 -7.97 -16.96 7.85
CA TRP A 285 -7.43 -16.06 8.86
C TRP A 285 -7.74 -14.60 8.55
N ASN A 286 -8.02 -13.83 9.59
CA ASN A 286 -8.33 -12.39 9.49
C ASN A 286 -7.15 -11.58 8.91
N GLU A 287 -5.93 -11.99 9.20
CA GLU A 287 -4.68 -11.37 8.73
C GLU A 287 -4.36 -11.71 7.26
N GLY A 288 -5.04 -12.71 6.70
CA GLY A 288 -4.91 -13.13 5.31
C GLY A 288 -5.58 -12.17 4.33
N LEU A 289 -5.41 -12.46 3.04
CA LEU A 289 -5.94 -11.64 1.96
C LEU A 289 -7.24 -12.25 1.38
N PRO A 290 -8.18 -11.44 0.86
CA PRO A 290 -9.34 -11.97 0.14
C PRO A 290 -8.96 -12.86 -1.05
N ALA A 291 -7.86 -12.56 -1.74
CA ALA A 291 -7.32 -13.37 -2.84
C ALA A 291 -6.82 -14.77 -2.42
N GLU A 292 -6.65 -15.01 -1.12
CA GLU A 292 -6.19 -16.29 -0.58
C GLU A 292 -7.35 -17.20 -0.15
N ILE A 293 -8.59 -16.70 -0.20
CA ILE A 293 -9.78 -17.50 0.07
C ILE A 293 -9.83 -18.62 -1.00
N PRO A 294 -9.89 -19.91 -0.62
CA PRO A 294 -9.97 -21.00 -1.59
C PRO A 294 -11.17 -20.87 -2.53
N THR A 295 -10.96 -21.27 -3.79
CA THR A 295 -11.96 -21.14 -4.84
C THR A 295 -12.57 -22.48 -5.25
N ILE A 296 -13.85 -22.46 -5.60
CA ILE A 296 -14.51 -23.54 -6.32
C ILE A 296 -14.88 -23.04 -7.72
N ASP A 297 -14.44 -23.74 -8.77
CA ASP A 297 -14.64 -23.35 -10.18
C ASP A 297 -14.22 -21.90 -10.49
N GLY A 298 -13.21 -21.38 -9.78
CA GLY A 298 -12.71 -20.02 -9.90
C GLY A 298 -13.47 -18.97 -9.07
N GLU A 299 -14.50 -19.35 -8.31
CA GLU A 299 -15.22 -18.45 -7.39
C GLU A 299 -14.71 -18.62 -5.95
N HIS A 300 -14.31 -17.53 -5.30
CA HIS A 300 -13.94 -17.55 -3.88
C HIS A 300 -15.15 -17.92 -3.02
N VAL A 301 -15.05 -18.96 -2.19
CA VAL A 301 -16.15 -19.42 -1.34
C VAL A 301 -15.78 -19.25 0.13
N LEU A 302 -16.54 -18.40 0.82
CA LEU A 302 -16.36 -18.06 2.22
C LEU A 302 -17.58 -18.52 3.04
N ILE A 303 -17.32 -19.26 4.11
CA ILE A 303 -18.35 -19.73 5.04
C ILE A 303 -18.26 -18.93 6.33
N LEU A 304 -19.42 -18.46 6.77
CA LEU A 304 -19.62 -17.81 8.06
C LEU A 304 -20.08 -18.86 9.06
N GLU A 305 -19.20 -19.19 10.00
CA GLU A 305 -19.46 -20.11 11.09
C GLU A 305 -19.72 -19.35 12.40
N THR A 306 -20.44 -20.00 13.32
CA THR A 306 -20.65 -19.46 14.66
C THR A 306 -19.30 -19.21 15.35
N PRO A 307 -19.09 -18.03 15.95
CA PRO A 307 -17.82 -17.74 16.62
C PRO A 307 -17.64 -18.66 17.83
N THR A 308 -16.50 -19.33 17.91
CA THR A 308 -16.16 -20.20 19.04
C THR A 308 -15.78 -19.41 20.28
N HIS A 309 -15.21 -18.21 20.08
CA HIS A 309 -14.84 -17.27 21.14
C HIS A 309 -14.98 -15.83 20.63
N PRO A 310 -15.19 -14.83 21.51
CA PRO A 310 -15.16 -13.42 21.13
C PRO A 310 -13.81 -13.05 20.51
N ARG A 311 -13.85 -12.32 19.39
CA ARG A 311 -12.65 -11.75 18.75
C ARG A 311 -12.82 -10.26 18.54
N SER A 312 -11.72 -9.53 18.57
CA SER A 312 -11.71 -8.10 18.34
C SER A 312 -10.41 -7.66 17.67
N TRP A 313 -10.47 -6.54 16.97
CA TRP A 313 -9.33 -5.94 16.30
C TRP A 313 -9.43 -4.42 16.24
N LYS A 314 -8.31 -3.76 15.94
CA LYS A 314 -8.30 -2.30 15.78
C LYS A 314 -9.00 -1.91 14.47
N ALA A 315 -9.89 -0.93 14.55
CA ALA A 315 -10.54 -0.35 13.39
C ALA A 315 -9.52 0.36 12.48
N GLY A 316 -9.82 0.36 11.18
CA GLY A 316 -9.05 1.08 10.17
C GLY A 316 -8.42 0.18 9.11
N ARG A 317 -8.25 0.76 7.93
CA ARG A 317 -7.70 0.07 6.76
C ARG A 317 -6.19 -0.13 6.92
N ARG A 318 -5.71 -1.33 6.55
CA ARG A 318 -4.27 -1.62 6.38
C ARG A 318 -3.61 -0.67 5.37
N HIS A 319 -4.34 -0.25 4.35
CA HIS A 319 -3.90 0.72 3.34
C HIS A 319 -4.83 1.94 3.34
N PRO A 320 -4.57 2.97 4.17
CA PRO A 320 -5.46 4.12 4.33
C PRO A 320 -5.75 4.88 3.04
N GLN A 321 -4.79 4.90 2.11
CA GLN A 321 -4.88 5.53 0.79
C GLN A 321 -5.79 4.78 -0.19
N VAL A 322 -6.12 3.52 0.07
CA VAL A 322 -7.00 2.72 -0.78
C VAL A 322 -8.43 2.86 -0.26
N ARG A 323 -9.34 3.26 -1.15
CA ARG A 323 -10.77 3.21 -0.86
C ARG A 323 -11.27 1.79 -1.02
N GLY A 324 -11.88 1.26 0.04
CA GLY A 324 -12.52 -0.05 0.06
C GLY A 324 -14.04 0.06 -0.06
N TRP A 325 -14.67 -0.93 -0.69
CA TRP A 325 -16.11 -1.08 -0.66
C TRP A 325 -16.50 -2.55 -0.78
N LEU A 326 -17.68 -2.86 -0.25
CA LEU A 326 -18.36 -4.14 -0.40
C LEU A 326 -19.86 -3.90 -0.52
N GLU A 327 -20.49 -4.63 -1.42
CA GLU A 327 -21.94 -4.65 -1.65
C GLU A 327 -22.40 -6.08 -1.90
N VAL A 328 -23.65 -6.38 -1.51
CA VAL A 328 -24.31 -7.63 -1.87
C VAL A 328 -24.94 -7.45 -3.24
N GLU A 329 -24.50 -8.22 -4.23
CA GLU A 329 -25.07 -8.20 -5.58
C GLU A 329 -26.41 -8.94 -5.60
N SER A 330 -26.45 -10.13 -4.99
CA SER A 330 -27.66 -10.95 -4.92
C SER A 330 -27.62 -11.93 -3.75
N GLU A 331 -28.80 -12.28 -3.25
CA GLU A 331 -28.99 -13.47 -2.43
C GLU A 331 -29.30 -14.66 -3.34
N LEU A 332 -28.72 -15.82 -3.05
CA LEU A 332 -28.95 -17.06 -3.79
C LEU A 332 -30.37 -17.58 -3.56
N SER A 333 -30.93 -18.27 -4.56
CA SER A 333 -32.13 -19.07 -4.33
C SER A 333 -31.85 -20.21 -3.35
N ALA A 334 -32.87 -20.73 -2.69
CA ALA A 334 -32.72 -21.89 -1.79
C ALA A 334 -32.13 -23.10 -2.52
N GLU A 335 -32.54 -23.35 -3.77
CA GLU A 335 -32.00 -24.44 -4.58
C GLU A 335 -30.53 -24.21 -4.96
N GLU A 336 -30.14 -22.97 -5.23
CA GLU A 336 -28.75 -22.60 -5.49
C GLU A 336 -27.88 -22.77 -4.25
N ALA A 337 -28.33 -22.25 -3.10
CA ALA A 337 -27.65 -22.41 -1.83
C ALA A 337 -27.47 -23.89 -1.47
N HIS A 338 -28.50 -24.72 -1.65
CA HIS A 338 -28.42 -26.16 -1.41
C HIS A 338 -27.37 -26.85 -2.30
N ARG A 339 -27.29 -26.47 -3.59
CA ARG A 339 -26.25 -26.99 -4.48
C ARG A 339 -24.85 -26.63 -3.99
N TRP A 340 -24.66 -25.40 -3.52
CA TRP A 340 -23.38 -24.98 -2.96
C TRP A 340 -23.03 -25.72 -1.67
N TRP A 341 -23.98 -25.85 -0.74
CA TRP A 341 -23.79 -26.62 0.49
C TRP A 341 -23.39 -28.07 0.23
N SER A 342 -23.88 -28.69 -0.85
CA SER A 342 -23.47 -30.05 -1.22
C SER A 342 -21.96 -30.20 -1.54
N ARG A 343 -21.27 -29.09 -1.81
CA ARG A 343 -19.84 -29.02 -2.17
C ARG A 343 -18.95 -28.54 -1.01
N VAL A 344 -19.56 -28.14 0.10
CA VAL A 344 -18.88 -27.57 1.26
C VAL A 344 -18.72 -28.64 2.33
N ALA A 345 -17.56 -28.67 2.98
CA ALA A 345 -17.31 -29.56 4.10
C ALA A 345 -18.37 -29.36 5.21
N PRO A 346 -18.79 -30.45 5.88
CA PRO A 346 -19.64 -30.33 7.05
C PRO A 346 -18.92 -29.50 8.13
N ALA A 347 -19.69 -28.84 8.99
CA ALA A 347 -19.10 -28.15 10.13
C ALA A 347 -18.29 -29.16 10.96
N GLU A 348 -17.02 -28.85 11.24
CA GLU A 348 -16.27 -29.60 12.24
C GLU A 348 -16.93 -29.34 13.60
N ASN A 349 -17.36 -30.41 14.26
CA ASN A 349 -17.67 -30.29 15.68
C ASN A 349 -16.38 -29.85 16.38
N PRO A 350 -16.40 -28.81 17.22
CA PRO A 350 -15.24 -28.52 18.05
C PRO A 350 -14.89 -29.81 18.80
N PRO A 351 -13.60 -30.17 18.95
CA PRO A 351 -13.24 -31.31 19.77
C PRO A 351 -13.92 -31.12 21.12
N THR A 352 -14.80 -32.06 21.48
CA THR A 352 -15.37 -32.17 22.81
C THR A 352 -14.19 -32.12 23.75
N THR A 353 -14.06 -31.03 24.49
CA THR A 353 -13.18 -30.97 25.65
C THR A 353 -13.44 -32.23 26.45
N HIS A 354 -12.41 -33.06 26.60
CA HIS A 354 -12.41 -34.15 27.55
C HIS A 354 -12.68 -33.55 28.94
N GLN A 355 -13.94 -33.54 29.35
CA GLN A 355 -14.34 -33.52 30.75
C GLN A 355 -14.86 -34.92 31.03
N ASP A 356 -13.98 -35.72 31.64
CA ASP A 356 -14.29 -36.55 32.81
C ASP A 356 -13.09 -37.46 33.11
N GLU A 357 -12.11 -36.91 33.83
CA GLU A 357 -11.51 -37.65 34.94
C GLU A 357 -11.74 -36.82 36.20
N GLU A 358 -12.80 -37.18 36.90
CA GLU A 358 -12.97 -36.96 38.33
C GLU A 358 -11.75 -37.54 39.07
N GLU A 359 -10.90 -36.68 39.65
CA GLU A 359 -10.18 -37.06 40.87
C GLU A 359 -10.11 -35.87 41.84
N ALA A 360 -10.25 -36.20 43.12
CA ALA A 360 -10.84 -35.35 44.14
C ALA A 360 -9.87 -34.34 44.78
N THR A 361 -10.44 -33.18 45.12
CA THR A 361 -10.16 -32.34 46.32
C THR A 361 -8.75 -31.80 46.59
N THR A 362 -8.57 -30.48 46.42
CA THR A 362 -8.07 -29.57 47.50
C THR A 362 -8.37 -28.10 47.15
N PRO A 363 -8.82 -27.24 48.09
CA PRO A 363 -9.15 -25.84 47.79
C PRO A 363 -7.90 -24.98 47.59
N PRO A 364 -7.94 -23.96 46.71
CA PRO A 364 -6.77 -23.14 46.38
C PRO A 364 -6.45 -22.13 47.49
N THR A 365 -5.21 -22.20 47.96
CA THR A 365 -4.54 -21.20 48.80
C THR A 365 -4.38 -19.89 48.03
N ALA A 366 -4.61 -18.75 48.71
CA ALA A 366 -4.50 -17.39 48.18
C ALA A 366 -3.13 -17.09 47.52
N PRO A 367 -3.09 -16.23 46.48
CA PRO A 367 -1.86 -15.92 45.77
C PRO A 367 -0.91 -15.06 46.63
N ALA A 368 0.32 -15.55 46.77
CA ALA A 368 1.43 -14.83 47.39
C ALA A 368 1.93 -13.71 46.46
N THR A 369 2.03 -12.52 47.03
CA THR A 369 2.65 -11.32 46.47
C THR A 369 4.11 -11.59 46.10
N LEU A 370 4.47 -11.44 44.82
CA LEU A 370 5.86 -11.40 44.37
C LEU A 370 6.38 -9.97 44.53
N GLU A 371 7.32 -9.77 45.46
CA GLU A 371 8.12 -8.55 45.53
C GLU A 371 9.12 -8.49 44.36
N PRO A 372 9.36 -7.31 43.76
CA PRO A 372 10.34 -7.16 42.70
C PRO A 372 11.78 -7.15 43.25
N PRO A 373 12.76 -7.66 42.50
CA PRO A 373 14.16 -7.71 42.95
C PRO A 373 14.80 -6.31 42.98
N THR A 374 15.42 -5.98 44.13
CA THR A 374 16.32 -4.84 44.33
C THR A 374 17.60 -4.97 43.51
N ASP A 375 17.83 -4.02 42.59
CA ASP A 375 19.11 -3.84 41.88
C ASP A 375 20.07 -2.99 42.75
N PRO A 376 21.23 -3.52 43.16
CA PRO A 376 22.16 -2.83 44.06
C PRO A 376 23.04 -1.76 43.39
N ASN A 377 22.79 -1.37 42.12
CA ASN A 377 23.70 -0.47 41.40
C ASN A 377 23.04 0.79 40.80
N ARG A 378 21.95 1.29 41.37
CA ARG A 378 21.33 2.56 40.95
C ARG A 378 21.97 3.77 41.66
N PRO A 379 22.64 4.70 40.96
CA PRO A 379 23.14 5.94 41.56
C PRO A 379 21.98 6.89 41.93
N GLU A 380 22.09 7.55 43.09
CA GLU A 380 21.11 8.49 43.66
C GLU A 380 20.83 9.70 42.75
N PRO A 381 19.56 10.16 42.65
CA PRO A 381 19.23 11.41 41.98
C PRO A 381 19.52 12.62 42.89
N ALA A 382 20.24 13.60 42.35
CA ALA A 382 20.54 14.88 43.00
C ALA A 382 19.27 15.77 43.12
N PRO A 383 19.20 16.67 44.12
CA PRO A 383 18.03 17.50 44.39
C PRO A 383 17.91 18.71 43.44
N ASP A 384 16.66 19.10 43.16
CA ASP A 384 16.26 20.27 42.37
C ASP A 384 16.76 21.60 42.98
N PRO A 385 17.17 22.59 42.16
CA PRO A 385 17.39 23.95 42.63
C PRO A 385 16.24 24.92 42.29
N GLU A 386 15.94 25.74 43.29
CA GLU A 386 15.06 26.92 43.33
C GLU A 386 15.36 28.02 42.28
N ALA A 387 14.34 28.84 42.04
CA ALA A 387 14.35 30.14 41.35
C ALA A 387 15.38 31.13 41.95
N THR A 388 15.92 32.14 41.24
CA THR A 388 15.35 33.48 40.93
C THR A 388 16.45 34.33 40.20
N PRO A 389 16.32 35.65 39.86
CA PRO A 389 16.00 36.21 38.53
C PRO A 389 17.09 37.19 37.96
N PRO A 390 16.81 38.32 37.25
CA PRO A 390 17.38 38.61 35.92
C PRO A 390 18.35 39.81 35.85
N ASP A 391 19.27 39.80 34.89
CA ASP A 391 19.85 40.98 34.21
C ASP A 391 20.78 40.42 33.13
N GLY A 392 20.83 40.86 31.87
CA GLY A 392 20.98 42.24 31.43
C GLY A 392 22.17 42.26 30.45
N THR A 393 22.03 43.02 29.35
CA THR A 393 23.10 43.47 28.42
C THR A 393 23.29 42.74 27.08
N ARG A 394 22.43 43.13 26.14
CA ARG A 394 22.70 43.63 24.77
C ARG A 394 24.16 43.51 24.22
N ALA A 395 24.29 42.82 23.08
CA ALA A 395 25.21 43.20 22.01
C ALA A 395 24.59 42.85 20.64
N THR A 396 24.44 43.86 19.80
CA THR A 396 23.91 43.82 18.42
C THR A 396 24.89 43.17 17.44
N PRO A 397 24.38 42.54 16.34
CA PRO A 397 25.21 41.96 15.29
C PRO A 397 25.62 43.00 14.24
N SER A 398 26.69 42.72 13.51
CA SER A 398 27.03 43.40 12.24
C SER A 398 26.91 42.41 11.07
N PRO A 399 26.64 42.91 9.84
CA PRO A 399 25.86 42.20 8.84
C PRO A 399 26.73 41.60 7.74
N THR A 400 26.31 40.45 7.19
CA THR A 400 26.80 39.97 5.89
C THR A 400 25.70 39.27 5.11
N ALA A 401 25.51 39.79 3.90
CA ALA A 401 25.00 39.15 2.69
C ALA A 401 23.55 38.62 2.70
N ASP A 402 22.71 39.50 2.17
CA ASP A 402 21.43 39.27 1.51
C ASP A 402 21.44 38.03 0.59
N THR A 403 20.86 36.93 1.07
CA THR A 403 20.35 35.85 0.22
C THR A 403 18.83 35.97 0.19
N GLY A 404 18.26 36.17 -1.00
CA GLY A 404 16.82 36.21 -1.23
C GLY A 404 16.09 34.99 -0.65
N PRO A 405 14.74 35.03 -0.57
CA PRO A 405 13.96 34.04 0.16
C PRO A 405 14.26 32.63 -0.36
N SER A 406 14.96 31.86 0.48
CA SER A 406 15.21 30.44 0.28
C SER A 406 13.87 29.74 0.14
N LEU A 407 13.64 29.14 -1.03
CA LEU A 407 12.48 28.28 -1.26
C LEU A 407 12.56 27.06 -0.34
N PRO A 408 11.41 26.49 0.09
CA PRO A 408 11.38 25.30 0.92
C PRO A 408 11.96 24.08 0.17
N PRO A 409 12.62 23.15 0.88
CA PRO A 409 13.23 21.97 0.26
C PRO A 409 12.17 21.05 -0.34
N LEU A 410 12.52 20.42 -1.46
CA LEU A 410 11.71 19.38 -2.10
C LEU A 410 11.50 18.18 -1.14
N PRO A 411 10.39 17.42 -1.30
CA PRO A 411 10.19 16.17 -0.58
C PRO A 411 11.37 15.21 -0.77
N LYS A 412 11.69 14.40 0.26
CA LYS A 412 12.69 13.32 0.12
C LYS A 412 12.30 12.42 -1.05
N GLY A 413 13.17 12.30 -2.05
CA GLY A 413 12.92 11.56 -3.30
C GLY A 413 12.74 12.45 -4.54
N VAL A 414 12.49 13.75 -4.38
CA VAL A 414 12.46 14.73 -5.47
C VAL A 414 13.72 15.61 -5.35
N SER A 415 14.80 15.17 -5.98
CA SER A 415 16.08 15.88 -6.23
C SER A 415 16.81 16.58 -5.06
N GLN A 416 17.89 15.92 -4.59
CA GLN A 416 19.23 16.50 -4.39
C GLN A 416 20.17 15.97 -5.51
N SER A 417 19.66 15.82 -6.74
CA SER A 417 20.40 15.23 -7.86
C SER A 417 21.21 16.29 -8.60
N SER A 418 22.41 16.60 -8.10
CA SER A 418 23.44 17.33 -8.86
C SER A 418 24.09 16.48 -9.97
N GLY A 419 23.38 15.48 -10.50
CA GLY A 419 23.84 14.56 -11.54
C GLY A 419 22.65 13.83 -12.15
N TRP A 420 22.19 14.28 -13.32
CA TRP A 420 21.16 13.61 -14.08
C TRP A 420 21.79 12.43 -14.80
N GLY A 421 21.79 11.30 -14.10
CA GLY A 421 22.60 10.14 -14.42
C GLY A 421 24.02 10.26 -13.86
N PRO A 422 24.70 9.14 -13.64
CA PRO A 422 26.10 9.18 -13.27
C PRO A 422 26.90 9.95 -14.35
N ALA A 423 27.78 10.86 -13.94
CA ALA A 423 28.50 11.77 -14.86
C ALA A 423 29.60 11.08 -15.71
N TRP A 424 29.65 9.75 -15.70
CA TRP A 424 30.60 8.97 -16.48
C TRP A 424 29.87 8.36 -17.67
N ARG A 425 30.29 8.77 -18.87
CA ARG A 425 30.11 8.04 -20.11
C ARG A 425 31.50 7.80 -20.70
#